data_AF-A0A537E0B2-F1
#
_entry.id   AF-A0A537E0B2-F1
#
_cell.length_a   1.000
_cell.length_b   1.000
_cell.length_c   1.000
_cell.angle_alpha   90.00
_cell.angle_beta   90.00
_cell.angle_gamma   90.00
#
_symmetry.space_group_name_H-M   'P 1'
#
loop_
_entity.id
_entity.type
_entity.pdbx_description
1 polymer ?
#
loop_
_entity_poly.entity_id
_entity_poly.type
_entity_poly.pdbx_seq_one_letter_code
_entity_poly.pdbx_strand_id
1 'polypeptide(L)' 'MLVIGSDGDHCPESTYAAAKEVGAEIASRGAVLVTGGLGGVMEAACRGAKEKGGM' A
#
# COMPACT_ATOMS: atom_id res chain seq x y z
N MET A 1 10.52 -1.10 -3.03
CA MET A 1 10.00 0.26 -2.78
C MET A 1 9.44 0.31 -1.38
N LEU A 2 9.85 1.30 -0.58
CA LEU A 2 9.36 1.48 0.79
C LEU A 2 8.14 2.42 0.77
N VAL A 3 7.04 2.02 1.38
CA VAL A 3 5.86 2.87 1.61
C VAL A 3 5.67 3.07 3.11
N ILE A 4 5.55 4.34 3.50
CA ILE A 4 5.29 4.78 4.88
C ILE A 4 4.09 5.72 4.88
N GLY A 5 3.37 5.77 6.00
CA GLY A 5 2.25 6.69 6.18
C GLY A 5 1.49 6.41 7.47
N SER A 6 0.37 7.11 7.61
CA SER A 6 -0.49 7.05 8.80
C SER A 6 -1.06 5.65 9.06
N ASP A 7 -1.28 5.34 10.34
CA ASP A 7 -1.98 4.15 10.78
C ASP A 7 -3.50 4.23 10.50
N GLY A 8 -4.24 3.19 10.90
CA GLY A 8 -5.67 3.08 10.63
C GLY A 8 -6.50 4.24 11.19
N ASP A 9 -6.20 4.72 12.39
CA ASP A 9 -6.96 5.78 13.05
C ASP A 9 -6.79 7.15 12.38
N HIS A 10 -5.72 7.33 11.59
CA HIS A 10 -5.39 8.58 10.91
C HIS A 10 -5.23 8.41 9.39
N CYS A 11 -5.95 7.47 8.78
CA CYS A 11 -5.95 7.25 7.33
C CYS A 11 -7.31 7.59 6.71
N PRO A 12 -7.48 8.80 6.14
CA PRO A 12 -8.68 9.15 5.39
C PRO A 12 -8.89 8.20 4.21
N GLU A 13 -10.14 7.98 3.82
CA GLU A 13 -10.50 7.06 2.73
C GLU A 13 -9.80 7.40 1.41
N SER A 14 -9.64 8.69 1.10
CA SER A 14 -8.89 9.14 -0.08
C SER A 14 -7.41 8.76 -0.04
N THR A 15 -6.81 8.78 1.15
CA THR A 15 -5.40 8.38 1.35
C THR A 15 -5.27 6.86 1.28
N TYR A 16 -6.24 6.13 1.83
CA TYR A 16 -6.30 4.67 1.71
C TYR A 16 -6.42 4.25 0.24
N ALA A 17 -7.31 4.87 -0.53
CA ALA A 17 -7.49 4.61 -1.96
C ALA A 17 -6.20 4.88 -2.75
N ALA A 18 -5.58 6.04 -2.53
CA ALA A 18 -4.32 6.38 -3.18
C ALA A 18 -3.19 5.40 -2.81
N ALA A 19 -3.06 5.02 -1.54
CA ALA A 19 -2.06 4.06 -1.10
C ALA A 19 -2.25 2.68 -1.72
N LYS A 20 -3.51 2.25 -1.90
CA LYS A 20 -3.85 1.02 -2.62
C LYS A 20 -3.41 1.08 -4.08
N GLU A 21 -3.68 2.17 -4.78
CA GLU A 21 -3.21 2.35 -6.17
C GLU A 21 -1.68 2.32 -6.26
N VAL A 22 -0.99 3.00 -5.34
CA VAL A 22 0.48 2.97 -5.26
C VAL A 22 1.01 1.54 -5.13
N GLY A 23 0.42 0.74 -4.23
CA GLY A 23 0.80 -0.68 -4.08
C GLY A 23 0.60 -1.49 -5.36
N ALA A 24 -0.53 -1.29 -6.03
CA ALA A 24 -0.84 -1.96 -7.29
C ALA A 24 0.15 -1.57 -8.40
N GLU A 25 0.53 -0.31 -8.50
CA GLU A 25 1.51 0.18 -9.47
C GLU A 25 2.91 -0.38 -9.22
N ILE A 26 3.34 -0.47 -7.95
CA ILE A 26 4.62 -1.07 -7.57
C ILE A 26 4.68 -2.52 -8.04
N ALA A 27 3.65 -3.30 -7.73
CA ALA A 27 3.54 -4.69 -8.16
C ALA A 27 3.47 -4.84 -9.68
N SER A 28 2.71 -3.99 -10.36
CA SER A 28 2.57 -4.00 -11.83
C SER A 28 3.91 -3.74 -12.54
N ARG A 29 4.85 -3.06 -11.88
CA ARG A 29 6.21 -2.80 -12.37
C ARG A 29 7.21 -3.90 -12.00
N GLY A 30 6.77 -4.98 -11.35
CA GLY A 30 7.63 -6.08 -10.91
C GLY A 30 8.54 -5.72 -9.73
N ALA A 31 8.25 -4.65 -9.00
CA ALA A 31 9.01 -4.25 -7.83
C ALA A 31 8.42 -4.86 -6.55
N VAL A 32 9.28 -5.13 -5.57
CA VAL A 32 8.87 -5.60 -4.24
C VAL A 32 8.45 -4.40 -3.38
N LEU A 33 7.29 -4.49 -2.74
CA LEU A 33 6.79 -3.52 -1.77
C LEU A 33 7.25 -3.91 -0.36
N VAL A 34 7.76 -2.93 0.39
CA VAL A 34 8.10 -3.07 1.81
C VAL A 34 7.34 -2.02 2.60
N THR A 35 6.73 -2.42 3.70
CA THR A 35 5.99 -1.53 4.62
C THR A 35 6.34 -1.86 6.08
N GLY A 36 5.93 -0.99 7.01
CA GLY A 36 6.07 -1.24 8.46
C GLY A 36 5.05 -2.23 9.03
N GLY A 37 4.07 -2.69 8.24
CA GLY A 37 3.15 -3.78 8.62
C GLY A 37 1.96 -3.41 9.50
N LEU A 38 1.67 -2.13 9.71
CA LEU A 38 0.47 -1.67 10.46
C LEU A 38 -0.73 -1.41 9.53
N GLY A 39 -1.86 -1.04 10.13
CA GLY A 39 -3.08 -0.61 9.42
C GLY A 39 -2.92 0.70 8.64
N GLY A 40 -3.99 1.14 7.98
CA GLY A 40 -4.02 2.43 7.27
C GLY A 40 -3.27 2.39 5.93
N VAL A 41 -2.31 3.30 5.75
CA VAL A 41 -1.59 3.47 4.46
C VAL A 41 -0.84 2.20 4.07
N MET A 42 -0.17 1.55 5.03
CA MET A 42 0.66 0.37 4.76
C MET A 42 -0.19 -0.85 4.38
N GLU A 43 -1.29 -1.07 5.09
CA GLU A 43 -2.27 -2.11 4.75
C GLU A 43 -2.86 -1.90 3.36
N ALA A 44 -3.26 -0.67 3.03
CA ALA A 44 -3.81 -0.32 1.72
C ALA A 44 -2.82 -0.64 0.59
N ALA A 45 -1.56 -0.21 0.75
CA ALA A 45 -0.51 -0.50 -0.22
C ALA A 45 -0.26 -2.01 -0.38
N CYS A 46 -0.17 -2.76 0.72
CA CYS A 46 -0.04 -4.21 0.65
C CYS A 46 -1.25 -4.87 -0.04
N ARG A 47 -2.46 -4.36 0.17
CA ARG A 47 -3.67 -4.86 -0.50
C ARG A 47 -3.61 -4.63 -2.00
N GLY A 48 -3.23 -3.43 -2.43
CA GLY A 48 -3.04 -3.11 -3.85
C GLY A 48 -1.97 -3.96 -4.53
N ALA A 49 -0.83 -4.16 -3.87
CA ALA A 49 0.25 -4.99 -4.40
C ALA A 49 -0.19 -6.45 -4.59
N LYS A 50 -0.88 -7.02 -3.58
CA LYS A 50 -1.44 -8.38 -3.66
C LYS A 50 -2.46 -8.55 -4.77
N GLU A 51 -3.35 -7.58 -5.00
CA GLU A 51 -4.34 -7.62 -6.07
C GLU A 51 -3.72 -7.69 -7.48
N LYS A 52 -2.46 -7.22 -7.61
CA LYS A 52 -1.67 -7.31 -8.85
C LYS A 52 -0.69 -8.50 -8.87
N GLY A 53 -0.78 -9.41 -7.90
CA GLY A 53 0.09 -10.58 -7.79
C GLY A 53 1.53 -10.24 -7.34
N GLY A 54 1.75 -9.05 -6.81
CA GLY A 54 3.04 -8.65 -6.24
C GLY A 54 3.23 -9.09 -4.79
N MET A 55 4.41 -8.79 -4.27
CA MET A 55 4.82 -9.00 -2.88
C MET A 55 5.09 -7.68 -2.19
#